data_AF-A0AAD3HT95-F1
#
_entry.id   AF-A0AAD3HT95-F1
#
_cell.length_a   1.000
_cell.length_b   1.000
_cell.length_c   1.000
_cell.angle_alpha   90.00
_cell.angle_beta   90.00
_cell.angle_gamma   90.00
#
_symmetry.space_group_name_H-M   'P 1'
#
loop_
_entity.id
_entity.type
_entity.pdbx_description
1 polymer ?
#
loop_
_entity_poly.entity_id
_entity_poly.type
_entity_poly.pdbx_seq_one_letter_code
_entity_poly.pdbx_strand_id
1 'polypeptide(L)'
;MGGHGGLNILPQKRWNVYNRDNRLKVAQDEAKAKKQEDEARERYEQAEREHRHQLLVKRAGTSEEGRSGDGLPGEPSAAPLEHINFWKEEETKLQHPENEKEQRDAAKRRGNPDFYTSDAKFDERFALAYGLVGDKPWYAQSLQPEQRQLRGA
;
A
#
# COMPACT_ATOMS: atom_id res chain seq x y z
N MET A 1 -9.81 60.21 23.88
CA MET A 1 -9.96 58.76 23.61
C MET A 1 -10.67 58.60 22.27
N GLY A 2 -9.91 58.49 21.19
CA GLY A 2 -10.47 58.40 19.83
C GLY A 2 -10.91 56.97 19.54
N GLY A 3 -12.20 56.70 19.72
CA GLY A 3 -12.79 55.42 19.34
C GLY A 3 -12.74 55.25 17.84
N HIS A 4 -11.88 54.36 17.36
CA HIS A 4 -11.96 53.86 15.99
C HIS A 4 -13.31 53.15 15.87
N GLY A 5 -14.28 53.83 15.25
CA GLY A 5 -15.57 53.24 14.93
C GLY A 5 -15.33 51.92 14.20
N GLY A 6 -15.74 50.83 14.84
CA GLY A 6 -15.52 49.45 14.41
C GLY A 6 -16.30 49.10 13.15
N LEU A 7 -15.90 49.67 12.01
CA LEU A 7 -16.40 49.28 10.71
C LEU A 7 -15.52 48.13 10.19
N ASN A 8 -16.12 46.95 10.07
CA ASN A 8 -15.42 45.80 9.50
C ASN A 8 -15.15 46.05 8.01
N ILE A 9 -13.91 46.41 7.68
CA ILE A 9 -13.46 46.68 6.30
C ILE A 9 -13.15 45.41 5.51
N LEU A 10 -13.00 44.26 6.16
CA LEU A 10 -12.60 42.99 5.52
C LEU A 10 -13.62 42.51 4.48
N PRO A 11 -14.94 42.52 4.75
CA PRO A 11 -15.97 42.16 3.76
C PRO A 11 -15.89 42.98 2.47
N GLN A 12 -15.44 44.24 2.55
CA GLN A 12 -15.32 45.14 1.40
C GLN A 12 -14.09 44.84 0.53
N LYS A 13 -13.14 44.04 1.01
CA LYS A 13 -11.91 43.71 0.26
C LYS A 13 -12.11 42.44 -0.56
N ARG A 14 -11.74 42.51 -1.84
CA ARG A 14 -11.89 41.42 -2.81
C ARG A 14 -11.00 40.20 -2.50
N TRP A 15 -9.88 40.40 -1.80
CA TRP A 15 -8.97 39.34 -1.39
C TRP A 15 -9.42 38.60 -0.12
N ASN A 16 -10.47 39.05 0.56
CA ASN A 16 -10.92 38.42 1.80
C ASN A 16 -11.41 36.99 1.54
N VAL A 17 -10.66 36.02 2.06
CA VAL A 17 -10.95 34.58 1.92
C VAL A 17 -12.33 34.21 2.47
N TYR A 18 -12.79 34.92 3.49
CA TYR A 18 -14.09 34.66 4.13
C TYR A 18 -15.28 35.23 3.36
N ASN A 19 -15.07 35.88 2.22
CA ASN A 19 -16.18 36.28 1.36
C ASN A 19 -16.82 35.03 0.73
N ARG A 20 -18.15 35.04 0.64
CA ARG A 20 -18.92 33.94 0.04
C ARG A 20 -18.41 33.60 -1.36
N ASP A 21 -18.15 34.60 -2.17
CA ASP A 21 -17.69 34.44 -3.55
C ASP A 21 -16.33 33.75 -3.64
N ASN A 22 -15.42 34.07 -2.72
CA ASN A 22 -14.09 33.46 -2.69
C ASN A 22 -14.15 32.01 -2.21
N ARG A 23 -14.98 31.72 -1.20
CA ARG A 23 -15.25 30.33 -0.79
C ARG A 23 -15.89 29.50 -1.91
N LEU A 24 -16.80 30.09 -2.68
CA LEU A 24 -17.44 29.40 -3.81
C LEU A 24 -16.44 29.10 -4.93
N LYS A 25 -15.51 30.02 -5.22
CA LYS A 25 -14.42 29.77 -6.18
C LYS A 25 -13.53 28.62 -5.72
N VAL A 26 -13.08 28.66 -4.46
CA VAL A 26 -12.28 27.57 -3.87
C VAL A 26 -13.01 26.25 -3.98
N ALA A 27 -14.29 26.19 -3.60
CA ALA A 27 -15.08 24.97 -3.71
C ALA A 27 -15.23 24.47 -5.16
N GLN A 28 -15.36 25.37 -6.14
CA GLN A 28 -15.40 25.00 -7.56
C GLN A 28 -14.06 24.46 -8.06
N ASP A 29 -12.96 25.11 -7.67
CA ASP A 29 -11.61 24.70 -8.04
C ASP A 29 -11.25 23.35 -7.41
N GLU A 30 -11.57 23.14 -6.13
CA GLU A 30 -11.42 21.86 -5.44
C GLU A 30 -12.27 20.75 -6.09
N ALA A 31 -13.52 21.04 -6.43
CA ALA A 31 -14.39 20.08 -7.12
C ALA A 31 -13.86 19.74 -8.52
N LYS A 32 -13.27 20.70 -9.22
CA LYS A 32 -12.65 20.47 -10.53
C LYS A 32 -11.38 19.63 -10.41
N ALA A 33 -10.51 19.95 -9.43
CA ALA A 33 -9.30 19.18 -9.15
C ALA A 33 -9.64 17.72 -8.82
N LYS A 34 -10.62 17.51 -7.92
CA LYS A 34 -11.08 16.17 -7.56
C LYS A 34 -11.58 15.37 -8.77
N LYS A 35 -12.38 15.98 -9.65
CA LYS A 35 -12.84 15.32 -10.87
C LYS A 35 -11.70 14.92 -11.80
N GLN A 36 -10.67 15.76 -11.92
CA GLN A 36 -9.49 15.45 -12.74
C GLN A 36 -8.66 14.31 -12.16
N GLU A 37 -8.51 14.26 -10.84
CA GLU A 37 -7.84 13.14 -10.14
C GLU A 37 -8.62 11.83 -10.31
N ASP A 38 -9.94 11.87 -10.12
CA ASP A 38 -10.81 10.70 -10.31
C ASP A 38 -10.74 10.18 -11.75
N GLU A 39 -10.81 11.06 -12.76
CA GLU A 39 -10.69 10.67 -14.17
C GLU A 39 -9.30 10.09 -14.50
N ALA A 40 -8.22 10.69 -13.99
CA ALA A 40 -6.87 10.18 -14.18
C ALA A 40 -6.70 8.79 -13.55
N ARG A 41 -7.27 8.59 -12.36
CA ARG A 41 -7.27 7.30 -11.66
C ARG A 41 -8.05 6.25 -12.43
N GLU A 42 -9.26 6.56 -12.90
CA GLU A 42 -10.07 5.64 -13.68
C GLU A 42 -9.39 5.23 -14.98
N ARG A 43 -8.71 6.17 -15.66
CA ARG A 43 -7.92 5.87 -16.87
C ARG A 43 -6.76 4.93 -16.56
N TYR A 44 -6.05 5.14 -15.45
CA TYR A 44 -4.97 4.26 -15.02
C TYR A 44 -5.49 2.85 -14.70
N GLU A 45 -6.58 2.75 -13.95
CA GLU A 45 -7.21 1.47 -13.59
C GLU A 45 -7.76 0.74 -14.82
N GLN A 46 -8.27 1.46 -15.82
CA GLN A 46 -8.67 0.86 -17.11
C GLN A 46 -7.46 0.32 -17.88
N ALA A 47 -6.40 1.13 -18.01
CA ALA A 47 -5.19 0.72 -18.71
C ALA A 47 -4.51 -0.49 -18.06
N GLU A 48 -4.47 -0.56 -16.72
CA GLU A 48 -3.93 -1.72 -15.99
C GLU A 48 -4.76 -2.97 -16.25
N ARG A 49 -6.10 -2.87 -16.17
CA ARG A 49 -7.00 -3.98 -16.45
C ARG A 49 -6.84 -4.51 -17.86
N GLU A 50 -6.78 -3.61 -18.85
CA GLU A 50 -6.58 -3.99 -20.25
C GLU A 50 -5.22 -4.64 -20.47
N HIS A 51 -4.16 -4.08 -19.90
CA HIS A 51 -2.81 -4.65 -19.97
C HIS A 51 -2.77 -6.06 -19.37
N ARG A 52 -3.34 -6.23 -18.17
CA ARG A 52 -3.44 -7.52 -17.50
C ARG A 52 -4.23 -8.53 -18.33
N HIS A 53 -5.37 -8.11 -18.89
CA HIS A 53 -6.18 -8.95 -19.76
C HIS A 53 -5.40 -9.40 -21.00
N GLN A 54 -4.70 -8.49 -21.67
CA GLN A 54 -3.87 -8.82 -22.84
C GLN A 54 -2.76 -9.82 -22.50
N LEU A 55 -2.12 -9.69 -21.34
CA LEU A 55 -1.11 -10.67 -20.89
C LEU A 55 -1.71 -12.07 -20.70
N LEU A 56 -2.90 -12.16 -20.11
CA LEU A 56 -3.60 -13.44 -19.91
C LEU A 56 -4.01 -14.07 -21.23
N VAL A 57 -4.56 -13.28 -22.16
CA VAL A 57 -4.94 -13.75 -23.51
C VAL A 57 -3.72 -14.25 -24.27
N LYS A 58 -2.61 -13.50 -24.26
CA LYS A 58 -1.34 -13.93 -24.90
C LYS A 58 -0.86 -15.25 -24.31
N ARG A 59 -0.87 -15.38 -22.98
CA ARG A 59 -0.47 -16.61 -22.28
C ARG A 59 -1.36 -17.81 -22.62
N ALA A 60 -2.67 -17.60 -22.71
CA ALA A 60 -3.62 -18.64 -23.09
C ALA A 60 -3.38 -19.10 -24.54
N GLY A 61 -3.24 -18.16 -25.48
CA GLY A 61 -2.94 -18.47 -26.88
C GLY A 61 -1.64 -19.26 -27.07
N THR A 62 -0.58 -18.92 -26.32
CA THR A 62 0.69 -19.68 -26.37
C THR A 62 0.60 -21.08 -25.77
N SER A 63 -0.33 -21.33 -24.85
CA SER A 63 -0.48 -22.64 -24.20
C SER A 63 -1.23 -23.64 -25.08
N GLU A 64 -2.12 -23.18 -25.97
CA GLU A 64 -2.86 -24.03 -26.91
C GLU A 64 -1.99 -24.49 -28.09
N GLU A 65 -1.09 -23.62 -28.58
CA GLU A 65 -0.11 -23.96 -29.62
C GLU A 65 0.87 -25.06 -29.14
N GLY A 66 1.22 -25.05 -27.85
CA GLY A 66 2.08 -26.08 -27.23
C GLY A 66 1.36 -27.39 -26.87
N ARG A 67 0.02 -27.45 -26.94
CA ARG A 67 -0.77 -28.63 -26.57
C ARG A 67 -1.14 -29.53 -27.75
N SER A 68 -0.85 -29.08 -28.97
CA SER A 68 -1.18 -29.79 -30.22
C SER A 68 -0.01 -30.61 -30.79
N GLY A 69 1.10 -30.73 -30.05
CA GLY A 69 2.25 -31.59 -30.40
C GLY A 69 2.26 -32.89 -29.59
N ASP A 70 2.03 -33.99 -30.31
CA ASP A 70 2.19 -35.42 -29.99
C ASP A 70 2.79 -35.84 -28.63
N GLY A 71 2.07 -36.74 -27.95
CA GLY A 71 2.40 -37.23 -26.63
C GLY A 71 3.41 -38.39 -26.58
N LEU A 72 4.11 -38.46 -25.45
CA LEU A 72 4.66 -39.69 -24.83
C LEU A 72 4.70 -39.45 -23.31
N PRO A 73 4.28 -40.42 -22.47
CA PRO A 73 4.26 -40.26 -21.02
C PRO A 73 5.66 -40.50 -20.46
N GLY A 74 6.42 -39.42 -20.24
CA GLY A 74 7.61 -39.45 -19.41
C GLY A 74 7.23 -39.65 -17.94
N GLU A 75 7.74 -40.72 -17.35
CA GLU A 75 7.71 -41.10 -15.92
C GLU A 75 7.46 -39.93 -14.94
N PRO A 76 6.61 -40.12 -13.90
CA PRO A 76 6.63 -39.22 -12.77
C PRO A 76 7.98 -39.41 -12.07
N SER A 77 8.96 -38.59 -12.43
CA SER A 77 10.20 -38.41 -11.68
C SER A 77 9.80 -38.25 -10.21
N ALA A 78 10.17 -39.25 -9.41
CA ALA A 78 9.95 -39.32 -7.98
C ALA A 78 10.82 -38.32 -7.20
N ALA A 79 10.95 -37.10 -7.74
CA ALA A 79 11.50 -35.98 -7.00
C ALA A 79 10.45 -35.56 -5.96
N PRO A 80 10.80 -35.50 -4.66
CA PRO A 80 9.90 -34.91 -3.69
C PRO A 80 9.55 -33.49 -4.13
N LEU A 81 8.30 -33.09 -3.94
CA LEU A 81 7.82 -31.73 -4.23
C LEU A 81 8.68 -30.73 -3.42
N GLU A 82 9.72 -30.18 -4.05
CA GLU A 82 10.61 -29.21 -3.41
C GLU A 82 9.87 -27.89 -3.20
N HIS A 83 10.09 -27.25 -2.04
CA HIS A 83 9.53 -25.93 -1.76
C HIS A 83 10.17 -24.91 -2.72
N ILE A 84 9.39 -24.41 -3.67
CA ILE A 84 9.84 -23.36 -4.60
C ILE A 84 9.79 -22.01 -3.88
N ASN A 85 10.96 -21.54 -3.43
CA ASN A 85 11.10 -20.20 -2.85
C ASN A 85 11.19 -19.15 -3.96
N PHE A 86 10.07 -18.51 -4.29
CA PHE A 86 10.01 -17.40 -5.26
C PHE A 86 10.87 -16.19 -4.86
N TRP A 87 11.18 -16.06 -3.57
CA TRP A 87 11.91 -14.93 -2.99
C TRP A 87 13.39 -15.21 -2.74
N LYS A 88 13.90 -16.36 -3.20
CA LYS A 88 15.29 -16.77 -2.93
C LYS A 88 16.31 -15.74 -3.42
N GLU A 89 16.04 -15.07 -4.54
CA GLU A 89 16.90 -14.00 -5.07
C GLU A 89 16.81 -12.70 -4.27
N GLU A 90 15.70 -12.46 -3.58
CA GLU A 90 15.48 -11.24 -2.81
C GLU A 90 15.98 -11.41 -1.37
N GLU A 91 15.83 -12.60 -0.79
CA GLU A 91 16.45 -12.96 0.49
C GLU A 91 17.98 -12.92 0.41
N THR A 92 18.58 -13.40 -0.68
CA THR A 92 20.04 -13.32 -0.87
C THR A 92 20.52 -11.89 -1.08
N LYS A 93 19.71 -11.04 -1.74
CA LYS A 93 19.98 -9.60 -1.83
C LYS A 93 19.87 -8.93 -0.47
N LEU A 94 18.85 -9.23 0.34
CA LEU A 94 18.71 -8.69 1.70
C LEU A 94 19.87 -9.13 2.62
N GLN A 95 20.39 -10.34 2.43
CA GLN A 95 21.59 -10.85 3.11
C GLN A 95 22.91 -10.37 2.47
N HIS A 96 22.87 -9.55 1.42
CA HIS A 96 24.08 -9.01 0.79
C HIS A 96 24.79 -8.06 1.77
N PRO A 97 26.12 -8.15 1.93
CA PRO A 97 26.88 -7.36 2.90
C PRO A 97 26.80 -5.83 2.69
N GLU A 98 26.35 -5.39 1.52
CA GLU A 98 26.08 -3.98 1.23
C GLU A 98 24.80 -3.47 1.94
N ASN A 99 23.75 -4.28 2.00
CA ASN A 99 22.50 -3.94 2.70
C ASN A 99 22.70 -3.92 4.21
N GLU A 100 23.55 -4.79 4.76
CA GLU A 100 23.94 -4.73 6.17
C GLU A 100 24.72 -3.45 6.51
N LYS A 101 25.60 -2.99 5.61
CA LYS A 101 26.31 -1.71 5.77
C LYS A 101 25.34 -0.54 5.72
N GLU A 102 24.39 -0.55 4.79
CA GLU A 102 23.38 0.49 4.69
C GLU A 102 22.46 0.53 5.92
N GLN A 103 22.03 -0.62 6.43
CA GLN A 103 21.29 -0.70 7.69
C GLN A 103 22.10 -0.18 8.88
N ARG A 104 23.40 -0.51 8.95
CA ARG A 104 24.30 -0.02 10.00
C ARG A 104 24.50 1.49 9.92
N ASP A 105 24.62 2.05 8.72
CA ASP A 105 24.78 3.49 8.52
C ASP A 105 23.46 4.25 8.73
N ALA A 106 22.32 3.64 8.39
CA ALA A 106 21.00 4.15 8.75
C ALA A 106 20.80 4.16 10.28
N ALA A 107 21.25 3.12 10.99
CA ALA A 107 21.22 3.08 12.46
C ALA A 107 22.12 4.15 13.09
N LYS A 108 23.33 4.36 12.55
CA LYS A 108 24.20 5.48 12.97
C LYS A 108 23.59 6.85 12.71
N ARG A 109 22.92 7.04 11.56
CA ARG A 109 22.22 8.30 11.21
C ARG A 109 21.05 8.59 12.14
N ARG A 110 20.28 7.57 12.50
CA ARG A 110 19.17 7.70 13.46
C ARG A 110 19.73 8.12 14.83
N GLY A 111 20.84 7.52 15.27
CA GLY A 111 21.45 7.85 16.56
C GLY A 111 20.87 7.02 17.70
N ASN A 112 21.37 7.21 18.92
CA ASN A 112 20.97 6.38 20.06
C ASN A 112 19.53 6.77 20.52
N PRO A 113 18.58 5.80 20.53
CA PRO A 113 17.21 6.04 20.93
C PRO A 113 17.01 6.61 22.34
N ASP A 114 17.98 6.42 23.23
CA ASP A 114 17.92 6.94 24.60
C ASP A 114 18.00 8.48 24.67
N PHE A 115 18.47 9.15 23.62
CA PHE A 115 18.60 10.61 23.56
C PHE A 115 17.47 11.30 22.79
N TYR A 116 16.49 10.56 22.25
CA TYR A 116 15.31 11.20 21.69
C TYR A 116 14.48 11.82 22.82
N THR A 117 13.95 13.03 22.60
CA THR A 117 13.04 13.70 23.53
C THR A 117 11.80 12.84 23.73
N SER A 118 11.75 12.18 24.88
CA SER A 118 10.74 11.21 25.26
C SER A 118 9.47 11.91 25.74
N ASP A 119 8.63 12.34 24.80
CA ASP A 119 7.19 12.34 25.10
C ASP A 119 6.64 10.96 24.70
N ALA A 120 6.90 9.96 25.56
CA ALA A 120 6.52 8.57 25.31
C ALA A 120 5.01 8.41 25.05
N LYS A 121 4.17 9.32 25.58
CA LYS A 121 2.72 9.34 25.33
C LYS A 121 2.35 9.86 23.94
N PHE A 122 3.22 10.67 23.33
CA PHE A 122 3.00 11.22 22.00
C PHE A 122 3.36 10.19 20.92
N ASP A 123 4.52 9.55 21.02
CA ASP A 123 5.02 8.62 20.01
C ASP A 123 4.22 7.31 19.95
N GLU A 124 3.70 6.84 21.08
CA GLU A 124 2.86 5.64 21.10
C GLU A 124 1.65 5.77 20.16
N ARG A 125 1.03 6.96 20.06
CA ARG A 125 -0.12 7.21 19.16
C ARG A 125 0.19 7.04 17.67
N PHE A 126 1.45 7.14 17.30
CA PHE A 126 1.91 7.02 15.91
C PHE A 126 2.58 5.67 15.63
N ALA A 127 2.71 4.79 16.63
CA ALA A 127 3.19 3.44 16.42
C ALA A 127 2.21 2.66 15.51
N LEU A 128 2.76 1.95 14.53
CA LEU A 128 1.98 1.05 13.69
C LEU A 128 1.29 0.02 14.60
N ALA A 129 -0.04 -0.03 14.55
CA ALA A 129 -0.91 -0.83 15.43
C ALA A 129 -1.21 -0.27 16.84
N TYR A 130 -0.94 1.00 17.14
CA TYR A 130 -1.46 1.63 18.36
C TYR A 130 -2.99 1.59 18.39
N GLY A 131 -3.56 1.04 19.46
CA GLY A 131 -5.00 0.81 19.60
C GLY A 131 -5.52 -0.47 18.95
N LEU A 132 -4.70 -1.21 18.21
CA LEU A 132 -5.00 -2.60 17.82
C LEU A 132 -4.59 -3.55 18.96
N VAL A 133 -5.21 -3.38 20.13
CA VAL A 133 -5.24 -4.43 21.15
C VAL A 133 -6.51 -5.22 20.87
N GLY A 134 -6.37 -6.25 20.04
CA GLY A 134 -7.48 -7.13 19.65
C GLY A 134 -6.99 -8.56 19.48
N ASP A 135 -7.93 -9.50 19.57
CA ASP A 135 -7.66 -10.91 19.34
C ASP A 135 -6.99 -11.14 17.98
N LYS A 136 -6.09 -12.13 17.94
CA LYS A 136 -5.39 -12.52 16.72
C LYS A 136 -6.43 -12.74 15.61
N PRO A 137 -6.21 -12.19 14.40
CA PRO A 137 -7.15 -12.35 13.31
C PRO A 137 -7.35 -13.83 13.01
N TRP A 138 -8.53 -14.20 12.51
CA TRP A 138 -8.98 -15.59 12.32
C TRP A 138 -7.98 -16.49 11.56
N TYR A 139 -7.14 -15.93 10.69
CA TYR A 139 -6.10 -16.64 9.94
C TYR A 139 -4.82 -16.91 10.73
N ALA A 140 -4.55 -16.14 11.79
CA ALA A 140 -3.44 -16.33 12.72
C ALA A 140 -3.84 -17.15 13.96
N GLN A 141 -5.11 -17.53 14.05
CA GLN A 141 -5.66 -18.36 15.11
C GLN A 141 -5.36 -19.83 14.78
N SER A 142 -4.69 -20.54 15.68
CA SER A 142 -4.40 -21.96 15.49
C SER A 142 -5.71 -22.75 15.44
N LEU A 143 -5.98 -23.42 14.31
CA LEU A 143 -7.11 -24.34 14.17
C LEU A 143 -7.04 -25.42 15.26
N GLN A 144 -8.10 -25.55 16.04
CA GLN A 144 -8.20 -26.63 17.02
C GLN A 144 -8.16 -27.99 16.32
N PRO A 145 -7.50 -29.00 16.92
CA PRO A 145 -7.26 -30.29 16.26
C PRO A 145 -8.55 -31.02 15.83
N GLU A 146 -9.69 -30.75 16.48
CA GLU A 146 -10.99 -31.35 16.11
C GLU A 146 -11.51 -30.91 14.74
N GLN A 147 -11.23 -29.67 14.30
CA GLN A 147 -11.75 -29.16 13.02
C GLN A 147 -10.99 -29.70 11.80
N ARG A 148 -9.77 -30.24 11.99
CA ARG A 148 -9.00 -30.87 10.91
C ARG A 148 -9.62 -32.17 10.41
N GLN A 149 -10.38 -32.88 11.24
CA GLN A 149 -10.96 -34.17 10.87
C GLN A 149 -12.18 -34.06 9.95
N LEU A 150 -12.83 -32.89 9.88
CA LEU A 150 -14.08 -32.71 9.12
C LEU A 150 -13.88 -32.20 7.68
N ARG A 151 -12.66 -31.79 7.28
CA ARG A 151 -12.33 -31.36 5.91
C ARG A 151 -11.56 -32.39 5.09
N GLY A 152 -11.35 -33.58 5.63
CA GLY A 152 -10.60 -34.68 5.02
C GLY A 152 -11.47 -35.88 4.61
N ALA A 153 -12.68 -35.64 4.11
CA ALA A 153 -13.53 -36.63 3.47
C ALA A 153 -13.98 -36.13 2.10
#